data_AF-A0A4U8UFK4-F1
#
_entry.id   AF-A0A4U8UFK4-F1
#
_cell.length_a   1.000
_cell.length_b   1.000
_cell.length_c   1.000
_cell.angle_alpha   90.00
_cell.angle_beta   90.00
_cell.angle_gamma   90.00
#
_symmetry.space_group_name_H-M   'P 1'
#
loop_
_entity.id
_entity.type
_entity.pdbx_description
1 polymer ?
#
loop_
_entity_poly.entity_id
_entity_poly.type
_entity_poly.pdbx_seq_one_letter_code
_entity_poly.pdbx_strand_id
1 'polypeptide(L)'
;MKQSLTRKIYEKEGLKACINYIINKRIYKIKDKFYCLLSPIIWRLPLPKTYHFLLIANYACGSMAIQSFLSKCGVSLNSNFGKLGDFTRNRKIYYTKYFFHALSPNSYKALNFRPTHYLDTINTQKLLARIHKNIPLLVPVRDPFSLFLTAFNHTNSDKAYNIKVHFKLFDDFKTFFNQKTFRALTLGDLQVKTVALKHPKIYLTHFFIIMAHFKLYSITKLFTGRRANKVYYIDLQELSQQKAFKTMQTLSHSFGFPQPKEEDKAFYEEKAYNALSFLFLPLIITIPISSHNIEITITTYQQTIHFQSQKSINEFFSIPQNLNIHLLIYPKDLKILKSNLEVFSQVINYINNILLEMQEATLRHNQAKLKEKDILEIVATNPLLKRELKEFLDYELQDIKKCRRDIVDSWEHYRAFEAMF
;
A
#
# COMPACT_ATOMS: atom_id res chain seq x y z
N MET A 1 -7.24 -10.07 31.88
CA MET A 1 -8.17 -9.21 31.11
C MET A 1 -7.38 -8.40 30.09
N LYS A 2 -7.76 -8.41 28.79
CA LYS A 2 -7.14 -7.50 27.80
C LYS A 2 -7.51 -6.07 28.16
N GLN A 3 -6.51 -5.25 28.47
CA GLN A 3 -6.69 -3.83 28.74
C GLN A 3 -7.27 -3.13 27.50
N SER A 4 -8.27 -2.25 27.67
CA SER A 4 -8.84 -1.54 26.53
C SER A 4 -7.80 -0.58 25.92
N LEU A 5 -7.78 -0.45 24.59
CA LEU A 5 -6.85 0.47 23.90
C LEU A 5 -6.97 1.90 24.43
N THR A 6 -8.19 2.33 24.77
CA THR A 6 -8.48 3.62 25.41
C THR A 6 -7.73 3.78 26.74
N ARG A 7 -7.79 2.77 27.62
CA ARG A 7 -7.09 2.79 28.91
C ARG A 7 -5.57 2.81 28.72
N LYS A 8 -5.06 2.07 27.74
CA LYS A 8 -3.63 2.08 27.40
C LYS A 8 -3.14 3.44 26.91
N ILE A 9 -3.89 4.11 26.03
CA ILE A 9 -3.58 5.48 25.58
C ILE A 9 -3.61 6.42 26.78
N TYR A 10 -4.61 6.32 27.66
CA TYR A 10 -4.65 7.13 28.89
C TYR A 10 -3.39 6.93 29.76
N GLU A 11 -3.02 5.69 30.04
CA GLU A 11 -1.87 5.38 30.90
C GLU A 11 -0.53 5.75 30.27
N LYS A 12 -0.36 5.64 28.94
CA LYS A 12 0.90 5.88 28.24
C LYS A 12 1.05 7.31 27.71
N GLU A 13 -0.03 7.92 27.25
CA GLU A 13 -0.06 9.22 26.55
C GLU A 13 -0.92 10.29 27.26
N GLY A 14 -1.70 9.92 28.27
CA GLY A 14 -2.49 10.84 29.10
C GLY A 14 -3.92 11.08 28.64
N LEU A 15 -4.65 11.90 29.42
CA LEU A 15 -6.08 12.16 29.24
C LEU A 15 -6.43 12.81 27.90
N LYS A 16 -5.64 13.79 27.45
CA LYS A 16 -5.88 14.52 26.20
C LYS A 16 -5.85 13.59 24.99
N ALA A 17 -4.84 12.71 24.89
CA ALA A 17 -4.73 11.73 23.82
C ALA A 17 -5.90 10.73 23.82
N CYS A 18 -6.29 10.28 25.02
CA CYS A 18 -7.43 9.38 25.21
C CYS A 18 -8.75 10.00 24.71
N ILE A 19 -9.04 11.24 25.11
CA ILE A 19 -10.25 11.97 24.67
C ILE A 19 -10.25 12.14 23.14
N ASN A 20 -9.12 12.57 22.56
CA ASN A 20 -8.99 12.73 21.11
C ASN A 20 -9.26 11.42 20.35
N TYR A 21 -8.73 10.29 20.83
CA TYR A 21 -8.98 8.98 20.23
C TYR A 21 -10.47 8.60 20.23
N ILE A 22 -11.16 8.80 21.36
CA ILE A 22 -12.60 8.49 21.49
C ILE A 22 -13.42 9.37 20.53
N ILE A 23 -13.14 10.67 20.50
CA ILE A 23 -13.82 11.63 19.63
C ILE A 23 -13.64 11.22 18.15
N ASN A 24 -12.40 10.99 17.72
CA ASN A 24 -12.09 10.60 16.34
C ASN A 24 -12.79 9.30 15.92
N LYS A 25 -12.83 8.30 16.79
CA LYS A 25 -13.52 7.03 16.54
C LYS A 25 -15.03 7.23 16.33
N ARG A 26 -15.66 8.12 17.11
CA ARG A 26 -17.09 8.44 16.96
C ARG A 26 -17.36 9.27 15.70
N ILE A 27 -16.55 10.29 15.43
CA ILE A 27 -16.66 11.12 14.22
C ILE A 27 -16.61 10.26 12.96
N TYR A 28 -15.68 9.29 12.89
CA TYR A 28 -15.56 8.42 11.73
C TYR A 28 -16.86 7.64 11.45
N LYS A 29 -17.46 7.04 12.49
CA LYS A 29 -18.71 6.27 12.36
C LYS A 29 -19.90 7.14 11.96
N ILE A 30 -19.97 8.38 12.47
CA ILE A 30 -21.02 9.34 12.12
C ILE A 30 -20.86 9.80 10.65
N LYS A 31 -19.63 10.09 10.24
CA LYS A 31 -19.30 10.57 8.90
C LYS A 31 -19.70 9.61 7.79
N ASP A 32 -19.51 8.30 7.98
CA ASP A 32 -19.94 7.31 6.98
C ASP A 32 -21.47 7.25 6.83
N LYS A 33 -22.22 7.27 7.95
CA LYS A 33 -23.70 7.34 7.90
C LYS A 33 -24.18 8.63 7.23
N PHE A 34 -23.52 9.75 7.53
CA PHE A 34 -23.83 11.05 6.93
C PHE A 34 -23.63 11.05 5.40
N TYR A 35 -22.55 10.44 4.91
CA TYR A 35 -22.34 10.29 3.46
C TYR A 35 -23.42 9.44 2.79
N CYS A 36 -23.84 8.34 3.41
CA CYS A 36 -24.93 7.52 2.88
C CYS A 36 -26.22 8.34 2.75
N LEU A 37 -26.59 9.06 3.81
CA LEU A 37 -27.80 9.88 3.88
C LEU A 37 -27.85 10.95 2.79
N LEU A 38 -26.75 11.69 2.59
CA LEU A 38 -26.71 12.80 1.65
C LEU A 38 -26.42 12.38 0.19
N SER A 39 -25.96 11.15 -0.04
CA SER A 39 -25.51 10.73 -1.36
C SER A 39 -26.53 10.90 -2.50
N PRO A 40 -27.85 10.73 -2.32
CA PRO A 40 -28.82 10.96 -3.39
C PRO A 40 -28.91 12.43 -3.81
N ILE A 41 -28.76 13.35 -2.85
CA ILE A 41 -28.82 14.80 -3.06
C ILE A 41 -27.50 15.28 -3.66
N ILE A 42 -26.38 14.92 -3.03
CA ILE A 42 -25.05 15.36 -3.47
C ILE A 42 -24.74 14.88 -4.88
N TRP A 43 -25.18 13.68 -5.27
CA TRP A 43 -25.00 13.17 -6.65
C TRP A 43 -25.55 14.11 -7.74
N ARG A 44 -26.60 14.89 -7.42
CA ARG A 44 -27.21 15.84 -8.35
C ARG A 44 -26.42 17.14 -8.47
N LEU A 45 -25.63 17.49 -7.45
CA LEU A 45 -24.81 18.71 -7.42
C LEU A 45 -23.51 18.53 -8.24
N PRO A 46 -22.99 19.59 -8.88
CA PRO A 46 -21.71 19.54 -9.58
C PRO A 46 -20.54 19.41 -8.60
N LEU A 47 -19.43 18.79 -9.04
CA LEU A 47 -18.27 18.60 -8.18
C LEU A 47 -17.51 19.93 -8.02
N PRO A 48 -17.23 20.40 -6.80
CA PRO A 48 -16.49 21.64 -6.58
C PRO A 48 -15.11 21.58 -7.24
N LYS A 49 -14.74 22.63 -7.99
CA LYS A 49 -13.53 22.66 -8.85
C LYS A 49 -12.24 23.04 -8.10
N THR A 50 -12.16 22.70 -6.82
CA THR A 50 -11.07 23.09 -5.90
C THR A 50 -9.90 22.10 -5.86
N TYR A 51 -9.99 20.97 -6.55
CA TYR A 51 -8.91 19.98 -6.69
C TYR A 51 -7.97 20.34 -7.84
N HIS A 52 -6.70 19.94 -7.74
CA HIS A 52 -5.62 20.38 -8.62
C HIS A 52 -5.27 19.33 -9.68
N PHE A 53 -5.33 18.04 -9.33
CA PHE A 53 -5.09 16.94 -10.26
C PHE A 53 -5.84 15.67 -9.85
N LEU A 54 -5.83 14.68 -10.74
CA LEU A 54 -6.42 13.37 -10.53
C LEU A 54 -5.30 12.31 -10.51
N LEU A 55 -5.18 11.56 -9.42
CA LEU A 55 -4.33 10.39 -9.30
C LEU A 55 -5.11 9.15 -9.73
N ILE A 56 -4.66 8.45 -10.77
CA ILE A 56 -5.19 7.14 -11.17
C ILE A 56 -4.33 6.04 -10.54
N ALA A 57 -4.73 5.62 -9.35
CA ALA A 57 -4.04 4.63 -8.54
C ALA A 57 -4.30 3.19 -9.03
N ASN A 58 -3.61 2.78 -10.11
CA ASN A 58 -3.68 1.41 -10.64
C ASN A 58 -3.23 0.35 -9.63
N TYR A 59 -3.81 -0.84 -9.73
CA TYR A 59 -3.46 -1.96 -8.86
C TYR A 59 -2.01 -2.38 -9.06
N ALA A 60 -1.29 -2.64 -7.96
CA ALA A 60 0.11 -3.07 -7.95
C ALA A 60 1.14 -2.18 -8.71
N CYS A 61 0.79 -0.94 -9.06
CA CYS A 61 1.69 0.07 -9.64
C CYS A 61 2.28 1.06 -8.60
N GLY A 62 2.51 0.62 -7.36
CA GLY A 62 3.02 1.51 -6.29
C GLY A 62 2.07 2.61 -5.82
N SER A 63 0.77 2.44 -6.09
CA SER A 63 -0.28 3.39 -5.73
C SER A 63 -0.28 3.85 -4.28
N MET A 64 0.10 2.98 -3.34
CA MET A 64 0.18 3.37 -1.93
C MET A 64 1.42 4.22 -1.62
N ALA A 65 2.56 3.93 -2.24
CA ALA A 65 3.79 4.70 -2.07
C ALA A 65 3.59 6.14 -2.57
N ILE A 66 3.06 6.31 -3.79
CA ILE A 66 2.80 7.64 -4.33
C ILE A 66 1.77 8.41 -3.51
N GLN A 67 0.72 7.77 -2.97
CA GLN A 67 -0.24 8.42 -2.07
C GLN A 67 0.45 8.91 -0.79
N SER A 68 1.34 8.10 -0.22
CA SER A 68 2.12 8.43 0.97
C SER A 68 3.06 9.61 0.73
N PHE A 69 3.81 9.57 -0.39
CA PHE A 69 4.74 10.63 -0.79
C PHE A 69 4.03 11.95 -1.06
N LEU A 70 2.90 11.92 -1.77
CA LEU A 70 2.05 13.09 -1.98
C LEU A 70 1.53 13.67 -0.66
N SER A 71 1.06 12.81 0.25
CA SER A 71 0.58 13.24 1.57
C SER A 71 1.69 13.89 2.39
N LYS A 72 2.92 13.37 2.31
CA LYS A 72 4.10 13.94 2.95
C LYS A 72 4.45 15.33 2.43
N CYS A 73 4.21 15.57 1.14
CA CYS A 73 4.28 16.91 0.51
C CYS A 73 3.05 17.81 0.80
N GLY A 74 2.15 17.42 1.69
CA GLY A 74 0.96 18.21 2.04
C GLY A 74 -0.18 18.14 1.02
N VAL A 75 -0.15 17.20 0.07
CA VAL A 75 -1.27 16.96 -0.84
C VAL A 75 -2.35 16.17 -0.11
N SER A 76 -3.53 16.78 0.04
CA SER A 76 -4.69 16.09 0.59
C SER A 76 -5.32 15.18 -0.45
N LEU A 77 -5.56 13.92 -0.09
CA LEU A 77 -6.19 12.90 -0.92
C LEU A 77 -7.52 12.46 -0.31
N ASN A 78 -8.52 12.18 -1.15
CA ASN A 78 -9.74 11.53 -0.66
C ASN A 78 -9.47 10.09 -0.21
N SER A 79 -10.31 9.58 0.70
CA SER A 79 -10.25 8.19 1.16
C SER A 79 -10.35 7.20 -0.01
N ASN A 80 -9.58 6.11 0.08
CA ASN A 80 -9.56 5.02 -0.92
C ASN A 80 -10.94 4.37 -1.12
N PHE A 81 -11.14 3.83 -2.34
CA PHE A 81 -12.21 2.90 -2.65
C PHE A 81 -11.97 1.58 -1.91
N GLY A 82 -12.95 1.06 -1.17
CA GLY A 82 -12.99 -0.37 -0.85
C GLY A 82 -12.69 -0.84 0.57
N LYS A 83 -12.61 0.01 1.60
CA LYS A 83 -12.43 -0.46 3.00
C LYS A 83 -13.71 -0.60 3.85
N LEU A 84 -14.88 -0.65 3.22
CA LEU A 84 -16.14 -0.81 3.96
C LEU A 84 -16.78 -2.13 3.57
N GLY A 85 -17.17 -2.88 4.60
CA GLY A 85 -18.09 -4.01 4.48
C GLY A 85 -19.49 -3.52 4.12
N ASP A 86 -20.14 -4.31 3.28
CA ASP A 86 -21.58 -4.46 3.07
C ASP A 86 -22.47 -3.27 2.62
N PHE A 87 -21.98 -2.03 2.56
CA PHE A 87 -22.80 -0.90 2.05
C PHE A 87 -22.16 -0.12 0.88
N THR A 88 -21.04 -0.61 0.36
CA THR A 88 -20.03 0.15 -0.40
C THR A 88 -20.09 0.05 -1.92
N ARG A 89 -21.24 -0.32 -2.48
CA ARG A 89 -21.39 -0.54 -3.93
C ARG A 89 -22.19 0.55 -4.63
N ASN A 90 -22.12 1.79 -4.14
CA ASN A 90 -22.88 2.91 -4.72
C ASN A 90 -21.97 4.06 -5.15
N ARG A 91 -21.88 4.28 -6.48
CA ARG A 91 -21.20 5.43 -7.12
C ARG A 91 -21.53 6.78 -6.46
N LYS A 92 -22.75 6.94 -5.93
CA LYS A 92 -23.21 8.17 -5.27
C LYS A 92 -22.47 8.44 -3.96
N ILE A 93 -22.21 7.42 -3.16
CA ILE A 93 -21.47 7.56 -1.89
C ILE A 93 -20.03 7.96 -2.19
N TYR A 94 -19.40 7.34 -3.21
CA TYR A 94 -18.05 7.71 -3.65
C TYR A 94 -17.98 9.14 -4.13
N TYR A 95 -18.93 9.56 -4.98
CA TYR A 95 -19.03 10.94 -5.40
C TYR A 95 -19.20 11.91 -4.23
N THR A 96 -19.97 11.52 -3.22
CA THR A 96 -20.16 12.32 -2.00
C THR A 96 -18.86 12.50 -1.24
N LYS A 97 -18.04 11.45 -1.14
CA LYS A 97 -16.69 11.54 -0.57
C LYS A 97 -15.79 12.50 -1.36
N TYR A 98 -15.86 12.45 -2.69
CA TYR A 98 -15.12 13.40 -3.56
C TYR A 98 -15.61 14.83 -3.35
N PHE A 99 -16.92 15.03 -3.29
CA PHE A 99 -17.55 16.33 -3.09
C PHE A 99 -17.10 16.98 -1.78
N PHE A 100 -17.22 16.27 -0.66
CA PHE A 100 -16.79 16.80 0.63
C PHE A 100 -15.26 16.94 0.75
N HIS A 101 -14.48 16.07 0.10
CA HIS A 101 -13.04 16.25 0.03
C HIS A 101 -12.67 17.52 -0.74
N ALA A 102 -13.33 17.79 -1.87
CA ALA A 102 -13.14 19.02 -2.63
C ALA A 102 -13.48 20.27 -1.78
N LEU A 103 -14.53 20.20 -0.96
CA LEU A 103 -14.89 21.29 -0.03
C LEU A 103 -13.99 21.39 1.21
N SER A 104 -13.10 20.43 1.45
CA SER A 104 -12.25 20.46 2.64
C SER A 104 -11.31 21.68 2.64
N PRO A 105 -10.95 22.21 3.83
CA PRO A 105 -10.15 23.43 3.96
C PRO A 105 -8.68 23.25 3.56
N ASN A 106 -8.26 22.04 3.16
CA ASN A 106 -6.90 21.77 2.74
C ASN A 106 -6.53 22.63 1.51
N SER A 107 -5.34 23.25 1.55
CA SER A 107 -4.84 24.16 0.52
C SER A 107 -4.58 23.45 -0.80
N TYR A 108 -3.96 22.28 -0.76
CA TYR A 108 -3.64 21.50 -1.95
C TYR A 108 -4.35 20.14 -1.94
N LYS A 109 -5.15 19.87 -2.97
CA LYS A 109 -6.08 18.73 -3.04
C LYS A 109 -5.93 17.97 -4.35
N ALA A 110 -5.89 16.65 -4.27
CA ALA A 110 -5.95 15.77 -5.43
C ALA A 110 -7.02 14.69 -5.25
N LEU A 111 -7.75 14.42 -6.33
CA LEU A 111 -8.70 13.33 -6.33
C LEU A 111 -7.94 12.04 -6.61
N ASN A 112 -8.11 11.03 -5.78
CA ASN A 112 -7.54 9.71 -5.93
C ASN A 112 -8.61 8.74 -6.42
N PHE A 113 -8.38 8.13 -7.58
CA PHE A 113 -9.24 7.13 -8.20
C PHE A 113 -8.50 5.80 -8.35
N ARG A 114 -9.05 4.73 -7.76
CA ARG A 114 -8.51 3.37 -7.90
C ARG A 114 -9.48 2.54 -8.75
N PRO A 115 -9.04 1.98 -9.88
CA PRO A 115 -9.85 1.06 -10.65
C PRO A 115 -10.15 -0.18 -9.81
N THR A 116 -11.41 -0.63 -9.82
CA THR A 116 -11.82 -1.88 -9.16
C THR A 116 -12.75 -2.65 -10.07
N HIS A 117 -12.71 -3.98 -10.00
CA HIS A 117 -13.63 -4.86 -10.72
C HIS A 117 -15.10 -4.72 -10.31
N TYR A 118 -15.35 -4.18 -9.11
CA TYR A 118 -16.71 -3.99 -8.56
C TYR A 118 -17.42 -2.71 -9.02
N LEU A 119 -16.68 -1.76 -9.60
CA LEU A 119 -17.33 -0.64 -10.28
C LEU A 119 -17.49 -1.05 -11.74
N ASP A 120 -18.69 -1.52 -12.10
CA ASP A 120 -19.01 -1.75 -13.51
C ASP A 120 -18.61 -0.53 -14.35
N THR A 121 -18.20 -0.79 -15.59
CA THR A 121 -17.64 0.25 -16.47
C THR A 121 -18.61 1.43 -16.62
N ILE A 122 -19.92 1.19 -16.61
CA ILE A 122 -20.95 2.22 -16.72
C ILE A 122 -21.00 3.12 -15.48
N ASN A 123 -20.95 2.57 -14.28
CA ASN A 123 -20.96 3.31 -13.01
C ASN A 123 -19.66 4.08 -12.80
N THR A 124 -18.53 3.48 -13.19
CA THR A 124 -17.24 4.17 -13.25
C THR A 124 -17.31 5.35 -14.21
N GLN A 125 -17.78 5.15 -15.45
CA GLN A 125 -17.92 6.21 -16.44
C GLN A 125 -18.86 7.32 -15.96
N LYS A 126 -20.02 6.96 -15.37
CA LYS A 126 -20.97 7.93 -14.78
C LYS A 126 -20.34 8.75 -13.67
N LEU A 127 -19.53 8.14 -12.80
CA LEU A 127 -18.81 8.85 -11.74
C LEU A 127 -17.76 9.79 -12.32
N LEU A 128 -16.89 9.30 -13.20
CA LEU A 128 -15.78 10.08 -13.77
C LEU A 128 -16.27 11.20 -14.68
N ALA A 129 -17.41 11.01 -15.37
CA ALA A 129 -18.04 12.06 -16.18
C ALA A 129 -18.41 13.31 -15.37
N ARG A 130 -18.65 13.16 -14.05
CA ARG A 130 -18.99 14.26 -13.12
C ARG A 130 -17.78 15.08 -12.67
N ILE A 131 -16.56 14.64 -12.97
CA ILE A 131 -15.33 15.39 -12.70
C ILE A 131 -15.14 16.38 -13.86
N HIS A 132 -15.70 17.58 -13.79
CA HIS A 132 -15.78 18.48 -14.95
C HIS A 132 -14.54 19.37 -15.18
N LYS A 133 -13.61 19.46 -14.22
CA LYS A 133 -12.45 20.36 -14.32
C LYS A 133 -11.41 19.79 -15.31
N ASN A 134 -10.87 20.64 -16.17
CA ASN A 134 -9.69 20.32 -16.99
C ASN A 134 -8.46 20.38 -16.07
N ILE A 135 -7.89 19.22 -15.74
CA ILE A 135 -6.78 19.05 -14.80
C ILE A 135 -5.87 17.91 -15.24
N PRO A 136 -4.56 17.97 -14.92
CA PRO A 136 -3.65 16.89 -15.25
C PRO A 136 -3.99 15.59 -14.51
N LEU A 137 -3.66 14.47 -15.15
CA LEU A 137 -3.73 13.13 -14.57
C LEU A 137 -2.33 12.68 -14.18
N LEU A 138 -2.16 12.15 -12.98
CA LEU A 138 -0.97 11.43 -12.56
C LEU A 138 -1.27 9.93 -12.56
N VAL A 139 -0.50 9.15 -13.31
CA VAL A 139 -0.79 7.74 -13.56
C VAL A 139 0.46 6.88 -13.36
N PRO A 140 0.61 6.26 -12.18
CA PRO A 140 1.64 5.26 -11.95
C PRO A 140 1.44 4.04 -12.84
N VAL A 141 2.53 3.61 -13.47
CA VAL A 141 2.60 2.45 -14.36
C VAL A 141 3.78 1.55 -14.00
N ARG A 142 3.77 0.34 -14.54
CA ARG A 142 4.83 -0.65 -14.37
C ARG A 142 4.70 -1.67 -15.49
N ASP A 143 5.79 -2.37 -15.77
CA ASP A 143 5.77 -3.64 -16.50
C ASP A 143 4.59 -4.52 -16.04
N PRO A 144 3.63 -4.84 -16.95
CA PRO A 144 2.47 -5.68 -16.64
C PRO A 144 2.84 -7.04 -16.05
N PHE A 145 3.98 -7.64 -16.41
CA PHE A 145 4.40 -8.92 -15.86
C PHE A 145 4.91 -8.81 -14.43
N SER A 146 5.61 -7.73 -14.08
CA SER A 146 5.93 -7.43 -12.68
C SER A 146 4.68 -7.07 -11.85
N LEU A 147 3.64 -6.51 -12.49
CA LEU A 147 2.33 -6.29 -11.86
C LEU A 147 1.65 -7.62 -11.55
N PHE A 148 1.53 -8.52 -12.55
CA PHE A 148 1.00 -9.88 -12.33
C PHE A 148 1.78 -10.59 -11.24
N LEU A 149 3.12 -10.54 -11.29
CA LEU A 149 3.97 -11.13 -10.27
C LEU A 149 3.65 -10.62 -8.87
N THR A 150 3.50 -9.31 -8.73
CA THR A 150 3.15 -8.69 -7.44
C THR A 150 1.80 -9.19 -6.95
N ALA A 151 0.83 -9.38 -7.84
CA ALA A 151 -0.49 -9.90 -7.51
C ALA A 151 -0.47 -11.39 -7.14
N PHE A 152 0.29 -12.23 -7.85
CA PHE A 152 0.44 -13.65 -7.56
C PHE A 152 1.22 -13.92 -6.27
N ASN A 153 2.27 -13.14 -6.03
CA ASN A 153 3.03 -13.19 -4.77
C ASN A 153 2.32 -12.45 -3.63
N HIS A 154 1.19 -11.78 -3.89
CA HIS A 154 0.39 -11.16 -2.85
C HIS A 154 -0.25 -12.28 -2.03
N THR A 155 0.24 -12.50 -0.81
CA THR A 155 -0.42 -13.43 0.10
C THR A 155 -1.79 -12.85 0.47
N ASN A 156 -2.83 -13.70 0.56
CA ASN A 156 -4.15 -13.28 1.02
C ASN A 156 -4.03 -12.82 2.47
N SER A 157 -3.86 -11.50 2.65
CA SER A 157 -3.65 -10.84 3.94
C SER A 157 -4.94 -10.68 4.75
N ASP A 158 -6.06 -11.25 4.29
CA ASP A 158 -7.34 -10.56 4.47
C ASP A 158 -8.03 -10.76 5.82
N LYS A 159 -7.55 -11.60 6.76
CA LYS A 159 -8.22 -11.70 8.07
C LYS A 159 -7.34 -11.84 9.32
N ALA A 160 -6.07 -12.20 9.23
CA ALA A 160 -5.27 -12.54 10.43
C ALA A 160 -4.07 -11.61 10.76
N TYR A 161 -3.51 -10.88 9.79
CA TYR A 161 -2.20 -10.23 9.95
C TYR A 161 -2.22 -8.82 10.54
N ASN A 162 -3.39 -8.17 10.65
CA ASN A 162 -3.52 -6.88 11.35
C ASN A 162 -3.68 -7.05 12.88
N ILE A 163 -3.56 -8.26 13.40
CA ILE A 163 -3.40 -8.47 14.82
C ILE A 163 -1.95 -8.09 15.12
N LYS A 164 -1.74 -6.94 15.78
CA LYS A 164 -0.47 -6.61 16.41
C LYS A 164 0.04 -7.87 17.10
N VAL A 165 1.13 -8.44 16.62
CA VAL A 165 1.64 -9.68 17.21
C VAL A 165 2.33 -9.27 18.49
N HIS A 166 1.82 -9.82 19.59
CA HIS A 166 2.27 -9.52 20.93
C HIS A 166 3.07 -10.71 21.45
N PHE A 167 4.37 -10.51 21.64
CA PHE A 167 5.22 -11.44 22.37
C PHE A 167 5.45 -10.88 23.77
N LYS A 168 5.60 -11.76 24.75
CA LYS A 168 6.25 -11.46 26.02
C LYS A 168 7.72 -11.82 25.91
N LEU A 169 8.56 -11.19 26.75
CA LEU A 169 9.96 -11.59 26.89
C LEU A 169 10.05 -13.10 27.15
N PHE A 170 10.90 -13.80 26.40
CA PHE A 170 11.10 -15.26 26.40
C PHE A 170 10.00 -16.11 25.75
N ASP A 171 8.96 -15.53 25.15
CA ASP A 171 8.04 -16.32 24.33
C ASP A 171 8.80 -16.96 23.14
N ASP A 172 8.42 -18.18 22.75
CA ASP A 172 8.93 -18.77 21.51
C ASP A 172 8.34 -18.05 20.28
N PHE A 173 9.22 -17.44 19.49
CA PHE A 173 8.88 -16.74 18.26
C PHE A 173 9.28 -17.50 17.00
N LYS A 174 10.04 -18.61 17.11
CA LYS A 174 10.53 -19.35 15.93
C LYS A 174 9.38 -19.96 15.14
N THR A 175 8.39 -20.50 15.85
CA THR A 175 7.18 -21.03 15.23
C THR A 175 6.39 -19.97 14.47
N PHE A 176 6.39 -18.71 14.91
CA PHE A 176 5.78 -17.59 14.18
C PHE A 176 6.49 -17.33 12.86
N PHE A 177 7.82 -17.25 12.84
CA PHE A 177 8.56 -17.00 11.59
C PHE A 177 8.61 -18.22 10.64
N ASN A 178 8.31 -19.43 11.13
CA ASN A 178 8.35 -20.68 10.37
C ASN A 178 7.00 -21.15 9.81
N GLN A 179 5.91 -20.38 9.94
CA GLN A 179 4.60 -20.85 9.48
C GLN A 179 4.50 -20.93 7.95
N LYS A 180 3.86 -22.01 7.45
CA LYS A 180 3.52 -22.18 6.01
C LYS A 180 2.68 -21.04 5.44
N THR A 181 1.98 -20.30 6.30
CA THR A 181 1.16 -19.12 5.96
C THR A 181 1.98 -17.94 5.42
N PHE A 182 3.29 -17.89 5.70
CA PHE A 182 4.22 -16.91 5.13
C PHE A 182 4.83 -17.34 3.81
N ARG A 183 4.52 -18.54 3.29
CA ARG A 183 5.08 -19.01 2.04
C ARG A 183 4.44 -18.24 0.88
N ALA A 184 5.27 -17.58 0.06
CA ALA A 184 4.82 -17.11 -1.24
C ALA A 184 4.36 -18.32 -2.06
N LEU A 185 3.27 -18.19 -2.83
CA LEU A 185 2.77 -19.28 -3.67
C LEU A 185 3.91 -19.72 -4.61
N THR A 186 4.44 -20.93 -4.42
CA THR A 186 5.47 -21.46 -5.31
C THR A 186 4.84 -22.13 -6.52
N LEU A 187 5.58 -22.28 -7.64
CA LEU A 187 5.18 -23.14 -8.76
C LEU A 187 4.84 -24.58 -8.33
N GLY A 188 5.47 -25.06 -7.26
CA GLY A 188 5.21 -26.39 -6.67
C GLY A 188 3.90 -26.46 -5.90
N ASP A 189 3.55 -25.43 -5.11
CA ASP A 189 2.24 -25.32 -4.45
C ASP A 189 1.11 -25.19 -5.48
N LEU A 190 1.45 -24.62 -6.63
CA LEU A 190 0.60 -24.39 -7.78
C LEU A 190 0.56 -25.58 -8.77
N GLN A 191 1.33 -26.65 -8.50
CA GLN A 191 1.50 -27.85 -9.34
C GLN A 191 1.59 -27.55 -10.86
N VAL A 192 2.28 -26.47 -11.24
CA VAL A 192 2.08 -25.80 -12.55
C VAL A 192 2.24 -26.70 -13.76
N LYS A 193 3.23 -27.61 -13.81
CA LYS A 193 3.36 -28.53 -14.97
C LYS A 193 2.20 -29.51 -15.09
N THR A 194 1.64 -29.98 -13.98
CA THR A 194 0.57 -31.00 -13.96
C THR A 194 -0.82 -30.35 -13.96
N VAL A 195 -0.98 -29.17 -13.35
CA VAL A 195 -2.24 -28.43 -13.16
C VAL A 195 -2.49 -27.40 -14.26
N ALA A 196 -1.48 -26.81 -14.92
CA ALA A 196 -1.73 -26.00 -16.11
C ALA A 196 -2.33 -26.87 -17.25
N LEU A 197 -1.90 -28.13 -17.34
CA LEU A 197 -2.46 -29.12 -18.27
C LEU A 197 -3.84 -29.66 -17.83
N LYS A 198 -4.09 -29.80 -16.51
CA LYS A 198 -5.35 -30.38 -15.98
C LYS A 198 -6.44 -29.37 -15.58
N HIS A 199 -6.10 -28.12 -15.24
CA HIS A 199 -7.02 -27.08 -14.75
C HIS A 199 -6.65 -25.65 -15.22
N PRO A 200 -6.58 -25.37 -16.54
CA PRO A 200 -6.22 -24.06 -17.08
C PRO A 200 -7.11 -22.89 -16.60
N LYS A 201 -8.34 -23.18 -16.15
CA LYS A 201 -9.32 -22.19 -15.68
C LYS A 201 -8.93 -21.44 -14.40
N ILE A 202 -8.11 -22.03 -13.52
CA ILE A 202 -7.74 -21.41 -12.23
C ILE A 202 -6.83 -20.20 -12.45
N TYR A 203 -5.82 -20.32 -13.33
CA TYR A 203 -4.93 -19.20 -13.66
C TYR A 203 -5.62 -18.14 -14.48
N LEU A 204 -6.40 -18.56 -15.50
CA LEU A 204 -7.20 -17.64 -16.31
C LEU A 204 -8.02 -16.70 -15.44
N THR A 205 -8.74 -17.22 -14.44
CA THR A 205 -9.56 -16.40 -13.52
C THR A 205 -8.72 -15.38 -12.75
N HIS A 206 -7.54 -15.76 -12.25
CA HIS A 206 -6.66 -14.83 -11.52
C HIS A 206 -6.10 -13.74 -12.43
N PHE A 207 -5.63 -14.09 -13.63
CA PHE A 207 -5.21 -13.11 -14.64
C PHE A 207 -6.36 -12.17 -14.98
N PHE A 208 -7.56 -12.68 -15.25
CA PHE A 208 -8.73 -11.85 -15.57
C PHE A 208 -9.13 -10.91 -14.45
N ILE A 209 -9.04 -11.34 -13.17
CA ILE A 209 -9.24 -10.45 -12.02
C ILE A 209 -8.20 -9.32 -12.06
N ILE A 210 -6.92 -9.65 -12.23
CA ILE A 210 -5.85 -8.64 -12.28
C ILE A 210 -6.03 -7.69 -13.47
N MET A 211 -6.40 -8.21 -14.64
CA MET A 211 -6.73 -7.42 -15.84
C MET A 211 -7.94 -6.50 -15.60
N ALA A 212 -8.93 -6.92 -14.79
CA ALA A 212 -10.04 -6.06 -14.40
C ALA A 212 -9.60 -4.89 -13.50
N HIS A 213 -8.46 -5.03 -12.81
CA HIS A 213 -7.87 -4.01 -11.94
C HIS A 213 -6.83 -3.11 -12.63
N PHE A 214 -6.35 -3.50 -13.82
CA PHE A 214 -5.40 -2.72 -14.61
C PHE A 214 -6.11 -2.07 -15.81
N LYS A 215 -6.56 -0.81 -15.66
CA LYS A 215 -7.35 -0.10 -16.68
C LYS A 215 -6.71 1.23 -17.02
N LEU A 216 -5.69 1.20 -17.87
CA LEU A 216 -4.89 2.38 -18.20
C LEU A 216 -5.57 3.25 -19.25
N TYR A 217 -5.57 2.81 -20.52
CA TYR A 217 -6.24 3.53 -21.59
C TYR A 217 -7.75 3.65 -21.35
N SER A 218 -8.38 2.58 -20.85
CA SER A 218 -9.82 2.55 -20.56
C SER A 218 -10.28 3.73 -19.70
N ILE A 219 -9.44 4.20 -18.77
CA ILE A 219 -9.76 5.31 -17.87
C ILE A 219 -9.26 6.63 -18.42
N THR A 220 -8.00 6.68 -18.86
CA THR A 220 -7.38 7.92 -19.34
C THR A 220 -8.13 8.51 -20.53
N LYS A 221 -8.63 7.66 -21.45
CA LYS A 221 -9.45 8.09 -22.60
C LYS A 221 -10.72 8.87 -22.22
N LEU A 222 -11.29 8.62 -21.02
CA LEU A 222 -12.48 9.34 -20.53
C LEU A 222 -12.18 10.80 -20.21
N PHE A 223 -10.90 11.12 -20.01
CA PHE A 223 -10.40 12.45 -19.74
C PHE A 223 -9.79 13.08 -20.99
N THR A 224 -9.05 12.34 -21.81
CA THR A 224 -8.34 12.89 -22.98
C THR A 224 -9.23 13.11 -24.21
N GLY A 225 -10.23 12.25 -24.45
CA GLY A 225 -11.09 12.34 -25.65
C GLY A 225 -12.14 13.47 -25.65
N ARG A 226 -12.35 14.14 -24.52
CA ARG A 226 -13.30 15.25 -24.36
C ARG A 226 -12.70 16.51 -23.73
N ARG A 227 -11.48 16.42 -23.20
CA ARG A 227 -10.84 17.47 -22.40
C ARG A 227 -9.34 17.44 -22.67
N ALA A 228 -8.71 18.60 -22.82
CA ALA A 228 -7.27 18.74 -23.03
C ALA A 228 -6.50 18.49 -21.73
N ASN A 229 -6.76 17.36 -21.06
CA ASN A 229 -6.06 16.95 -19.86
C ASN A 229 -4.74 16.28 -20.24
N LYS A 230 -3.63 16.81 -19.72
CA LYS A 230 -2.31 16.18 -19.87
C LYS A 230 -2.22 14.96 -18.95
N VAL A 231 -1.83 13.82 -19.51
CA VAL A 231 -1.59 12.57 -18.77
C VAL A 231 -0.10 12.46 -18.47
N TYR A 232 0.25 12.33 -17.20
CA TYR A 232 1.61 12.15 -16.72
C TYR A 232 1.77 10.71 -16.22
N TYR A 233 2.38 9.88 -17.06
CA TYR A 233 2.80 8.53 -16.67
C TYR A 233 4.09 8.59 -15.85
N ILE A 234 4.13 7.85 -14.75
CA ILE A 234 5.36 7.66 -13.95
C ILE A 234 5.63 6.16 -13.82
N ASP A 235 6.84 5.71 -14.17
CA ASP A 235 7.18 4.32 -13.96
C ASP A 235 7.41 4.05 -12.45
N LEU A 236 7.00 2.88 -11.96
CA LEU A 236 7.21 2.51 -10.58
C LEU A 236 8.70 2.56 -10.18
N GLN A 237 9.62 2.28 -11.10
CA GLN A 237 11.06 2.38 -10.85
C GLN A 237 11.49 3.82 -10.48
N GLU A 238 10.75 4.84 -10.89
CA GLU A 238 10.99 6.24 -10.49
C GLU A 238 10.64 6.49 -9.02
N LEU A 239 9.85 5.61 -8.39
CA LEU A 239 9.52 5.61 -6.96
C LEU A 239 10.41 4.68 -6.14
N SER A 240 11.52 4.21 -6.72
CA SER A 240 12.52 3.41 -6.02
C SER A 240 13.30 4.24 -4.99
N GLN A 241 13.95 3.55 -4.05
CA GLN A 241 14.77 4.15 -2.99
C GLN A 241 15.73 5.23 -3.50
N GLN A 242 16.38 5.02 -4.64
CA GLN A 242 17.38 5.95 -5.16
C GLN A 242 16.79 7.14 -5.94
N LYS A 243 15.53 7.05 -6.39
CA LYS A 243 14.93 8.00 -7.33
C LYS A 243 13.76 8.78 -6.73
N ALA A 244 13.04 8.21 -5.77
CA ALA A 244 11.77 8.71 -5.26
C ALA A 244 11.81 10.18 -4.84
N PHE A 245 12.84 10.61 -4.10
CA PHE A 245 12.94 11.99 -3.63
C PHE A 245 13.03 12.98 -4.81
N LYS A 246 13.93 12.73 -5.76
CA LYS A 246 14.09 13.54 -6.98
C LYS A 246 12.85 13.51 -7.86
N THR A 247 12.20 12.35 -7.99
CA THR A 247 10.93 12.21 -8.70
C THR A 247 9.85 13.09 -8.08
N MET A 248 9.77 13.15 -6.74
CA MET A 248 8.81 14.02 -6.05
C MET A 248 9.11 15.51 -6.22
N GLN A 249 10.38 15.92 -6.33
CA GLN A 249 10.75 17.30 -6.69
C GLN A 249 10.25 17.66 -8.10
N THR A 250 10.48 16.78 -9.07
CA THR A 250 10.01 16.95 -10.47
C THR A 250 8.48 17.01 -10.55
N LEU A 251 7.79 16.14 -9.81
CA LEU A 251 6.32 16.15 -9.73
C LEU A 251 5.80 17.41 -9.03
N SER A 252 6.46 17.87 -7.96
CA SER A 252 6.10 19.11 -7.27
C SER A 252 6.17 20.30 -8.23
N HIS A 253 7.22 20.39 -9.04
CA HIS A 253 7.34 21.43 -10.07
C HIS A 253 6.24 21.30 -11.15
N SER A 254 5.98 20.08 -11.63
CA SER A 254 5.04 19.82 -12.72
C SER A 254 3.58 20.03 -12.33
N PHE A 255 3.23 19.76 -11.07
CA PHE A 255 1.86 19.84 -10.57
C PHE A 255 1.61 21.06 -9.69
N GLY A 256 2.63 21.66 -9.09
CA GLY A 256 2.52 22.86 -8.25
C GLY A 256 2.21 22.60 -6.77
N PHE A 257 2.36 21.36 -6.28
CA PHE A 257 2.23 21.07 -4.86
C PHE A 257 3.52 21.41 -4.09
N PRO A 258 3.49 21.55 -2.75
CA PRO A 258 4.69 21.89 -1.97
C PRO A 258 5.87 20.93 -2.19
N GLN A 259 7.08 21.46 -2.29
CA GLN A 259 8.28 20.66 -2.52
C GLN A 259 8.51 19.66 -1.36
N PRO A 260 9.00 18.44 -1.64
CA PRO A 260 9.48 17.55 -0.59
C PRO A 260 10.65 18.23 0.14
N LYS A 261 10.65 18.12 1.47
CA LYS A 261 11.68 18.75 2.30
C LYS A 261 12.89 17.82 2.45
N GLU A 262 14.09 18.39 2.51
CA GLU A 262 15.32 17.61 2.64
C GLU A 262 15.39 16.84 3.97
N GLU A 263 14.82 17.40 5.04
CA GLU A 263 14.67 16.73 6.35
C GLU A 263 13.89 15.41 6.27
N ASP A 264 13.02 15.27 5.26
CA ASP A 264 12.18 14.11 5.07
C ASP A 264 12.74 13.13 4.03
N LYS A 265 13.95 13.36 3.48
CA LYS A 265 14.52 12.55 2.40
C LYS A 265 14.50 11.05 2.68
N ALA A 266 14.88 10.64 3.90
CA ALA A 266 14.88 9.24 4.32
C ALA A 266 13.51 8.55 4.18
N PHE A 267 12.40 9.30 4.31
CA PHE A 267 11.05 8.77 4.12
C PHE A 267 10.78 8.32 2.68
N TYR A 268 11.30 9.07 1.71
CA TYR A 268 11.15 8.78 0.29
C TYR A 268 12.11 7.68 -0.17
N GLU A 269 13.30 7.64 0.41
CA GLU A 269 14.33 6.66 0.08
C GLU A 269 14.06 5.30 0.75
N GLU A 270 13.18 5.19 1.73
CA GLU A 270 12.81 3.90 2.28
C GLU A 270 11.96 3.07 1.29
N LYS A 271 12.27 1.78 1.15
CA LYS A 271 11.42 0.84 0.43
C LYS A 271 10.07 0.70 1.13
N ALA A 272 9.06 1.41 0.61
CA ALA A 272 7.71 1.48 1.18
C ALA A 272 7.01 0.12 1.36
N TYR A 273 7.40 -0.88 0.58
CA TYR A 273 6.76 -2.18 0.55
C TYR A 273 7.76 -3.32 0.43
N ASN A 274 7.95 -4.04 1.54
CA ASN A 274 8.74 -5.27 1.62
C ASN A 274 8.00 -6.33 2.47
N ALA A 275 8.52 -7.55 2.45
CA ALA A 275 7.95 -8.68 3.20
C ALA A 275 7.78 -8.35 4.69
N LEU A 276 8.72 -7.60 5.28
CA LEU A 276 8.69 -7.19 6.68
C LEU A 276 7.45 -6.37 7.03
N SER A 277 7.18 -5.33 6.24
CA SER A 277 6.09 -4.37 6.48
C SER A 277 4.71 -5.02 6.41
N PHE A 278 4.56 -6.09 5.62
CA PHE A 278 3.28 -6.75 5.37
C PHE A 278 3.07 -8.03 6.19
N LEU A 279 4.13 -8.79 6.43
CA LEU A 279 4.03 -10.12 7.04
C LEU A 279 4.25 -10.08 8.55
N PHE A 280 5.18 -9.25 9.02
CA PHE A 280 5.68 -9.37 10.39
C PHE A 280 5.40 -8.13 11.25
N LEU A 281 5.30 -6.94 10.66
CA LEU A 281 5.32 -5.68 11.42
C LEU A 281 3.93 -5.00 11.48
N PRO A 282 3.61 -4.33 12.60
CA PRO A 282 4.44 -4.13 13.79
C PRO A 282 4.40 -5.31 14.77
N LEU A 283 5.56 -5.63 15.37
CA LEU A 283 5.67 -6.54 16.52
C LEU A 283 5.73 -5.74 17.81
N ILE A 284 5.05 -6.22 18.86
CA ILE A 284 5.11 -5.61 20.20
C ILE A 284 5.64 -6.64 21.18
N ILE A 285 6.74 -6.30 21.84
CA ILE A 285 7.38 -7.13 22.86
C ILE A 285 7.06 -6.53 24.22
N THR A 286 6.40 -7.31 25.07
CA THR A 286 6.01 -6.92 26.42
C THR A 286 7.01 -7.47 27.42
N ILE A 287 7.58 -6.58 28.22
CA ILE A 287 8.59 -6.92 29.22
C ILE A 287 7.98 -6.65 30.60
N PRO A 288 7.62 -7.70 31.35
CA PRO A 288 7.11 -7.54 32.71
C PRO A 288 8.27 -7.18 33.65
N ILE A 289 8.19 -6.03 34.31
CA ILE A 289 9.12 -5.62 35.38
C ILE A 289 8.28 -5.25 36.60
N SER A 290 8.34 -6.10 37.63
CA SER A 290 7.52 -5.97 38.85
C SER A 290 6.02 -5.83 38.49
N SER A 291 5.37 -4.73 38.87
CA SER A 291 3.95 -4.45 38.55
C SER A 291 3.75 -3.65 37.25
N HIS A 292 4.82 -3.39 36.48
CA HIS A 292 4.78 -2.55 35.27
C HIS A 292 5.10 -3.36 34.02
N ASN A 293 4.37 -3.10 32.93
CA ASN A 293 4.64 -3.70 31.62
C ASN A 293 5.24 -2.66 30.68
N ILE A 294 6.49 -2.89 30.30
CA ILE A 294 7.19 -2.15 29.27
C ILE A 294 6.85 -2.74 27.92
N GLU A 295 6.70 -1.89 26.90
CA GLU A 295 6.48 -2.34 25.53
C GLU A 295 7.55 -1.77 24.60
N ILE A 296 8.21 -2.66 23.87
CA ILE A 296 9.07 -2.31 22.74
C ILE A 296 8.32 -2.64 21.45
N THR A 297 8.20 -1.66 20.57
CA THR A 297 7.59 -1.83 19.25
C THR A 297 8.68 -1.99 18.20
N ILE A 298 8.67 -3.09 17.46
CA ILE A 298 9.48 -3.27 16.25
C ILE A 298 8.59 -2.92 15.06
N THR A 299 9.02 -1.97 14.22
CA THR A 299 8.23 -1.45 13.10
C THR A 299 9.13 -0.95 11.97
N THR A 300 8.58 -0.40 10.89
CA THR A 300 9.35 0.25 9.82
C THR A 300 9.32 1.77 9.97
N TYR A 301 10.22 2.50 9.30
CA TYR A 301 10.28 3.95 9.46
C TYR A 301 8.97 4.62 9.02
N GLN A 302 8.38 4.18 7.90
CA GLN A 302 7.06 4.68 7.46
C GLN A 302 5.94 4.49 8.50
N GLN A 303 6.00 3.42 9.30
CA GLN A 303 4.99 3.12 10.31
C GLN A 303 5.23 3.86 11.64
N THR A 304 6.39 4.49 11.83
CA THR A 304 6.70 5.31 13.04
C THR A 304 5.69 6.45 13.26
N ILE A 305 5.02 6.91 12.21
CA ILE A 305 3.94 7.90 12.28
C ILE A 305 2.79 7.48 13.21
N HIS A 306 2.64 6.17 13.45
CA HIS A 306 1.63 5.61 14.37
C HIS A 306 2.12 5.53 15.83
N PHE A 307 3.37 5.93 16.09
CA PHE A 307 4.06 5.76 17.37
C PHE A 307 4.83 7.03 17.80
N GLN A 308 4.32 8.22 17.45
CA GLN A 308 5.01 9.51 17.66
C GLN A 308 5.37 9.82 19.13
N SER A 309 4.69 9.20 20.09
CA SER A 309 4.96 9.33 21.53
C SER A 309 6.12 8.43 22.02
N GLN A 310 6.64 7.57 21.15
CA GLN A 310 7.76 6.67 21.43
C GLN A 310 9.03 7.21 20.79
N LYS A 311 10.18 6.87 21.37
CA LYS A 311 11.48 7.22 20.83
C LYS A 311 12.21 5.99 20.32
N SER A 312 13.09 6.20 19.34
CA SER A 312 13.97 5.15 18.85
C SER A 312 14.95 4.72 19.94
N ILE A 313 15.24 3.42 19.94
CA ILE A 313 16.24 2.76 20.77
C ILE A 313 17.13 1.84 19.93
N ASN A 314 17.24 2.12 18.62
CA ASN A 314 18.01 1.31 17.68
C ASN A 314 19.47 1.13 18.12
N GLU A 315 20.04 2.13 18.80
CA GLU A 315 21.42 2.14 19.27
C GLU A 315 21.78 1.01 20.24
N PHE A 316 20.79 0.34 20.84
CA PHE A 316 21.02 -0.78 21.76
C PHE A 316 20.96 -2.16 21.09
N PHE A 317 20.65 -2.24 19.80
CA PHE A 317 20.41 -3.51 19.12
C PHE A 317 21.24 -3.65 17.85
N SER A 318 21.60 -4.88 17.54
CA SER A 318 22.33 -5.24 16.32
C SER A 318 21.34 -5.42 15.17
N ILE A 319 20.86 -4.30 14.62
CA ILE A 319 19.89 -4.32 13.52
C ILE A 319 20.59 -4.74 12.22
N PRO A 320 20.18 -5.84 11.57
CA PRO A 320 20.75 -6.22 10.28
C PRO A 320 20.49 -5.15 9.22
N GLN A 321 21.51 -4.76 8.46
CA GLN A 321 21.44 -3.64 7.49
C GLN A 321 20.37 -3.82 6.41
N ASN A 322 20.02 -5.06 6.06
CA ASN A 322 18.97 -5.37 5.09
C ASN A 322 17.55 -5.32 5.70
N LEU A 323 17.42 -5.18 7.01
CA LEU A 323 16.17 -4.98 7.71
C LEU A 323 15.96 -3.48 7.96
N ASN A 324 15.12 -2.85 7.14
CA ASN A 324 14.67 -1.47 7.36
C ASN A 324 13.69 -1.42 8.53
N ILE A 325 14.20 -1.50 9.76
CA ILE A 325 13.40 -1.58 10.99
C ILE A 325 13.81 -0.54 12.03
N HIS A 326 12.83 -0.19 12.85
CA HIS A 326 12.94 0.74 13.97
C HIS A 326 12.38 0.08 15.23
N LEU A 327 13.14 0.17 16.31
CA LEU A 327 12.72 -0.22 17.65
C LEU A 327 12.35 1.03 18.42
N LEU A 328 11.12 1.06 18.92
CA LEU A 328 10.52 2.20 19.60
C LEU A 328 10.07 1.82 21.01
N ILE A 329 10.22 2.75 21.95
CA ILE A 329 9.79 2.61 23.34
C ILE A 329 9.27 3.94 23.89
N TYR A 330 8.36 3.90 24.86
CA TYR A 330 7.99 5.12 25.58
C TYR A 330 9.17 5.65 26.42
N PRO A 331 9.43 6.98 26.44
CA PRO A 331 10.54 7.54 27.20
C PRO A 331 10.56 7.18 28.69
N LYS A 332 9.39 7.08 29.33
CA LYS A 332 9.25 6.65 30.73
C LYS A 332 9.64 5.18 30.93
N ASP A 333 9.28 4.32 29.98
CA ASP A 333 9.56 2.89 30.05
C ASP A 333 11.05 2.64 29.83
N LEU A 334 11.72 3.41 28.96
CA LEU A 334 13.17 3.28 28.80
C LEU A 334 13.94 3.59 30.09
N LYS A 335 13.50 4.59 30.88
CA LYS A 335 14.13 4.89 32.17
C LYS A 335 14.07 3.69 33.10
N ILE A 336 12.89 3.05 33.21
CA ILE A 336 12.69 1.85 34.04
C ILE A 336 13.56 0.71 33.54
N LEU A 337 13.61 0.47 32.22
CA LEU A 337 14.41 -0.60 31.64
C LEU A 337 15.92 -0.40 31.90
N LYS A 338 16.42 0.83 31.75
CA LYS A 338 17.83 1.17 32.03
C LYS A 338 18.22 1.02 33.51
N SER A 339 17.27 1.14 34.43
CA SER A 339 17.50 0.88 35.86
C SER A 339 17.53 -0.61 36.21
N ASN A 340 17.08 -1.50 35.31
CA ASN A 340 17.06 -2.95 35.50
C ASN A 340 18.05 -3.61 34.52
N LEU A 341 19.35 -3.45 34.78
CA LEU A 341 20.43 -3.82 33.84
C LEU A 341 20.40 -5.28 33.39
N GLU A 342 20.12 -6.21 34.30
CA GLU A 342 20.04 -7.64 33.98
C GLU A 342 18.88 -7.93 33.00
N VAL A 343 17.68 -7.41 33.30
CA VAL A 343 16.51 -7.52 32.42
C VAL A 343 16.80 -6.84 31.09
N PHE A 344 17.50 -5.70 31.09
CA PHE A 344 17.83 -5.00 29.86
C PHE A 344 18.76 -5.83 28.96
N SER A 345 19.77 -6.49 29.53
CA SER A 345 20.64 -7.42 28.79
C SER A 345 19.86 -8.58 28.18
N GLN A 346 18.94 -9.17 28.95
CA GLN A 346 18.05 -10.24 28.47
C GLN A 346 17.16 -9.77 27.32
N VAL A 347 16.62 -8.55 27.41
CA VAL A 347 15.83 -7.92 26.35
C VAL A 347 16.65 -7.70 25.08
N ILE A 348 17.88 -7.21 25.20
CA ILE A 348 18.79 -7.03 24.06
C ILE A 348 19.02 -8.36 23.35
N ASN A 349 19.36 -9.41 24.09
CA ASN A 349 19.60 -10.74 23.53
C ASN A 349 18.35 -11.33 22.86
N TYR A 350 17.20 -11.26 23.54
CA TYR A 350 15.94 -11.78 23.02
C TYR A 350 15.52 -11.09 21.72
N ILE A 351 15.61 -9.75 21.69
CA ILE A 351 15.26 -8.97 20.50
C ILE A 351 16.25 -9.23 19.37
N ASN A 352 17.56 -9.26 19.62
CA ASN A 352 18.55 -9.56 18.59
C ASN A 352 18.28 -10.93 17.94
N ASN A 353 17.87 -11.94 18.72
CA ASN A 353 17.49 -13.24 18.16
C ASN A 353 16.21 -13.15 17.30
N ILE A 354 15.22 -12.33 17.67
CA ILE A 354 14.05 -12.04 16.82
C ILE A 354 14.49 -11.39 15.50
N LEU A 355 15.42 -10.44 15.54
CA LEU A 355 15.90 -9.75 14.34
C LEU A 355 16.60 -10.72 13.37
N LEU A 356 17.39 -11.64 13.90
CA LEU A 356 18.04 -12.69 13.10
C LEU A 356 17.01 -13.64 12.45
N GLU A 357 16.06 -14.18 13.21
CA GLU A 357 15.01 -15.06 12.66
C GLU A 357 14.14 -14.32 11.62
N MET A 358 13.86 -13.03 11.83
CA MET A 358 13.14 -12.19 10.88
C MET A 358 13.93 -11.99 9.57
N GLN A 359 15.26 -11.84 9.67
CA GLN A 359 16.16 -11.78 8.51
C GLN A 359 16.08 -13.07 7.69
N GLU A 360 16.23 -14.21 8.35
CA GLU A 360 16.18 -15.53 7.71
C GLU A 360 14.80 -15.83 7.11
N ALA A 361 13.72 -15.50 7.81
CA ALA A 361 12.36 -15.65 7.30
C ALA A 361 12.12 -14.79 6.05
N THR A 362 12.67 -13.58 6.01
CA THR A 362 12.59 -12.69 4.85
C THR A 362 13.36 -13.25 3.66
N LEU A 363 14.54 -13.82 3.89
CA LEU A 363 15.33 -14.49 2.85
C LEU A 363 14.58 -15.70 2.29
N ARG A 364 14.09 -16.59 3.15
CA ARG A 364 13.29 -17.77 2.74
C ARG A 364 12.05 -17.37 1.95
N HIS A 365 11.31 -16.36 2.42
CA HIS A 365 10.14 -15.86 1.72
C HIS A 365 10.49 -15.28 0.34
N ASN A 366 11.58 -14.50 0.23
CA ASN A 366 12.00 -13.95 -1.06
C ASN A 366 12.51 -15.02 -2.03
N GLN A 367 13.16 -16.08 -1.54
CA GLN A 367 13.58 -17.22 -2.36
C GLN A 367 12.40 -18.04 -2.87
N ALA A 368 11.31 -18.15 -2.09
CA ALA A 368 10.12 -18.91 -2.45
C ALA A 368 9.19 -18.18 -3.43
N LYS A 369 9.35 -16.87 -3.63
CA LYS A 369 8.50 -16.09 -4.54
C LYS A 369 8.63 -16.59 -5.97
N LEU A 370 7.51 -16.55 -6.70
CA LEU A 370 7.56 -16.56 -8.15
C LEU A 370 8.44 -15.41 -8.63
N LYS A 371 9.03 -15.60 -9.80
CA LYS A 371 9.78 -14.60 -10.56
C LYS A 371 9.02 -14.29 -11.84
N GLU A 372 9.33 -13.16 -12.49
CA GLU A 372 8.64 -12.76 -13.71
C GLU A 372 8.77 -13.79 -14.84
N LYS A 373 9.92 -14.48 -14.93
CA LYS A 373 10.12 -15.60 -15.88
C LYS A 373 9.11 -16.74 -15.70
N ASP A 374 8.67 -16.99 -14.48
CA ASP A 374 7.72 -18.06 -14.17
C ASP A 374 6.32 -17.67 -14.69
N ILE A 375 5.97 -16.37 -14.60
CA ILE A 375 4.73 -15.82 -15.18
C ILE A 375 4.77 -15.91 -16.71
N LEU A 376 5.90 -15.58 -17.33
CA LEU A 376 6.08 -15.71 -18.78
C LEU A 376 5.92 -17.15 -19.26
N GLU A 377 6.46 -18.14 -18.54
CA GLU A 377 6.29 -19.57 -18.85
C GLU A 377 4.80 -20.00 -18.77
N ILE A 378 4.08 -19.54 -17.74
CA ILE A 378 2.63 -19.80 -17.59
C ILE A 378 1.85 -19.24 -18.78
N VAL A 379 2.16 -18.02 -19.23
CA VAL A 379 1.49 -17.41 -20.38
C VAL A 379 1.86 -18.14 -21.67
N ALA A 380 3.13 -18.46 -21.89
CA ALA A 380 3.61 -19.13 -23.10
C ALA A 380 2.98 -20.52 -23.30
N THR A 381 2.72 -21.26 -22.20
CA THR A 381 2.13 -22.61 -22.22
C THR A 381 0.61 -22.62 -22.32
N ASN A 382 -0.07 -21.46 -22.27
CA ASN A 382 -1.53 -21.36 -22.35
C ASN A 382 -1.96 -20.47 -23.55
N PRO A 383 -2.28 -21.06 -24.72
CA PRO A 383 -2.60 -20.29 -25.93
C PRO A 383 -3.78 -19.31 -25.78
N LEU A 384 -4.83 -19.70 -25.03
CA LEU A 384 -5.98 -18.84 -24.78
C LEU A 384 -5.56 -17.62 -23.94
N LEU A 385 -4.89 -17.84 -22.80
CA LEU A 385 -4.40 -16.75 -21.95
C LEU A 385 -3.46 -15.82 -22.74
N LYS A 386 -2.53 -16.39 -23.51
CA LYS A 386 -1.56 -15.65 -24.32
C LYS A 386 -2.28 -14.67 -25.26
N ARG A 387 -3.27 -15.15 -26.01
CA ARG A 387 -4.07 -14.32 -26.95
C ARG A 387 -4.89 -13.25 -26.23
N GLU A 388 -5.68 -13.64 -25.22
CA GLU A 388 -6.54 -12.71 -24.47
C GLU A 388 -5.73 -11.62 -23.77
N LEU A 389 -4.55 -11.98 -23.23
CA LEU A 389 -3.65 -11.03 -22.60
C LEU A 389 -3.03 -10.07 -23.62
N LYS A 390 -2.66 -10.55 -24.82
CA LYS A 390 -2.13 -9.71 -25.90
C LYS A 390 -3.15 -8.68 -26.34
N GLU A 391 -4.37 -9.10 -26.66
CA GLU A 391 -5.47 -8.21 -27.05
C GLU A 391 -5.75 -7.15 -25.97
N PHE A 392 -5.79 -7.58 -24.71
CA PHE A 392 -6.00 -6.69 -23.57
C PHE A 392 -4.86 -5.68 -23.38
N LEU A 393 -3.60 -6.11 -23.41
CA LEU A 393 -2.45 -5.22 -23.20
C LEU A 393 -2.26 -4.26 -24.38
N ASP A 394 -2.47 -4.70 -25.62
CA ASP A 394 -2.44 -3.80 -26.78
C ASP A 394 -3.49 -2.69 -26.64
N TYR A 395 -4.67 -3.04 -26.13
CA TYR A 395 -5.71 -2.06 -25.87
C TYR A 395 -5.36 -1.11 -24.72
N GLU A 396 -4.98 -1.63 -23.55
CA GLU A 396 -4.78 -0.79 -22.37
C GLU A 396 -3.48 0.04 -22.45
N LEU A 397 -2.46 -0.41 -23.18
CA LEU A 397 -1.17 0.28 -23.29
C LEU A 397 -1.06 1.20 -24.52
N GLN A 398 -2.09 1.28 -25.37
CA GLN A 398 -2.00 2.01 -26.65
C GLN A 398 -1.59 3.50 -26.51
N ASP A 399 -2.01 4.18 -25.44
CA ASP A 399 -1.71 5.60 -25.23
C ASP A 399 -0.28 5.81 -24.70
N ILE A 400 0.13 5.02 -23.72
CA ILE A 400 1.49 5.12 -23.16
C ILE A 400 2.55 4.73 -24.20
N LYS A 401 2.29 3.73 -25.07
CA LYS A 401 3.17 3.37 -26.19
C LYS A 401 3.43 4.55 -27.14
N LYS A 402 2.47 5.49 -27.26
CA LYS A 402 2.59 6.68 -28.12
C LYS A 402 3.31 7.83 -27.43
N CYS A 403 2.96 8.13 -26.18
CA CYS A 403 3.42 9.34 -25.50
C CYS A 403 4.64 9.15 -24.57
N ARG A 404 4.90 7.93 -24.10
CA ARG A 404 6.01 7.57 -23.19
C ARG A 404 6.59 6.22 -23.57
N ARG A 405 7.06 6.13 -24.82
CA ARG A 405 7.71 4.93 -25.35
C ARG A 405 8.95 4.56 -24.53
N ASP A 406 9.66 5.56 -24.01
CA ASP A 406 10.80 5.39 -23.09
C ASP A 406 10.46 4.52 -21.87
N ILE A 407 9.25 4.65 -21.31
CA ILE A 407 8.80 3.79 -20.21
C ILE A 407 8.56 2.37 -20.72
N VAL A 408 7.79 2.21 -21.80
CA VAL A 408 7.41 0.88 -22.31
C VAL A 408 8.64 0.10 -22.77
N ASP A 409 9.59 0.78 -23.40
CA ASP A 409 10.88 0.22 -23.83
C ASP A 409 11.78 -0.14 -22.64
N SER A 410 11.48 0.33 -21.42
CA SER A 410 12.19 -0.14 -20.21
C SER A 410 11.63 -1.44 -19.64
N TRP A 411 10.47 -1.91 -20.12
CA TRP A 411 9.80 -3.10 -19.59
C TRP A 411 10.32 -4.38 -20.23
N GLU A 412 11.34 -4.96 -19.62
CA GLU A 412 12.02 -6.17 -20.08
C GLU A 412 11.08 -7.37 -20.29
N HIS A 413 10.18 -7.63 -19.34
CA HIS A 413 9.32 -8.82 -19.37
C HIS A 413 8.15 -8.63 -20.32
N TYR A 414 7.62 -7.42 -20.41
CA TYR A 414 6.63 -7.09 -21.43
C TYR A 414 7.18 -7.27 -22.85
N ARG A 415 8.42 -6.83 -23.12
CA ARG A 415 9.07 -7.07 -24.42
C ARG A 415 9.31 -8.55 -24.69
N ALA A 416 9.74 -9.32 -23.68
CA ALA A 416 9.90 -10.76 -23.82
C ALA A 416 8.57 -11.45 -24.18
N PHE A 417 7.44 -10.96 -23.65
CA PHE A 417 6.12 -11.43 -24.04
C PHE A 417 5.73 -11.02 -25.47
N GLU A 418 5.99 -9.77 -25.87
CA GLU A 418 5.70 -9.30 -27.23
C GLU A 418 6.48 -10.11 -28.28
N ALA A 419 7.70 -10.55 -27.98
CA ALA A 419 8.52 -11.41 -28.84
C ALA A 419 8.01 -12.86 -28.99
N MET A 420 6.92 -13.24 -28.30
CA MET A 420 6.27 -14.56 -28.43
C MET A 420 5.25 -14.62 -29.60
N PHE A 421 5.12 -13.52 -30.35
CA PHE A 421 4.26 -13.31 -31.51
C PHE A 421 5.10 -12.76 -32.66
#